data_AF-A0A7X8XJ04-F1
#
_entry.id   AF-A0A7X8XJ04-F1
#
_cell.length_a   1.000
_cell.length_b   1.000
_cell.length_c   1.000
_cell.angle_alpha   90.00
_cell.angle_beta   90.00
_cell.angle_gamma   90.00
#
_symmetry.space_group_name_H-M   'P 1'
#
loop_
_entity.id
_entity.type
_entity.pdbx_description
1 polymer ?
#
loop_
_entity_poly.entity_id
_entity_poly.type
_entity_poly.pdbx_seq_one_letter_code
_entity_poly.pdbx_strand_id
1 'polypeptide(L)'
;MEVKISLDKLSFVGFLPKFKKVVDIEKELMRMDLIVEQTWLRYPYKYQLKLIDGAVFQFRDQCAKDIPDFRVEWNPNKARAVNMLAVMDLLREPKCTRADVAVDYIGLQISEWYWQKFGVERVEFRSKNQNLETVYLGRNTSNVMIRIYDKAKEQKTLENGPWTRIEAVLRREAINPESNPFDTLKVYKIPENGLKQRDKVTLFY
;
A
#
# COMPACT_ATOMS: atom_id res chain seq x y z
N MET A 1 -13.46 21.14 1.22
CA MET A 1 -12.83 19.85 0.87
C MET A 1 -11.47 19.84 1.52
N GLU A 2 -11.25 18.94 2.47
CA GLU A 2 -9.97 18.81 3.18
C GLU A 2 -9.10 17.78 2.42
N VAL A 3 -7.81 18.09 2.25
CA VAL A 3 -6.86 17.21 1.57
C VAL A 3 -5.72 16.85 2.52
N LYS A 4 -5.42 15.56 2.66
CA LYS A 4 -4.30 15.06 3.48
C LYS A 4 -3.39 14.17 2.65
N ILE A 5 -2.08 14.36 2.79
CA ILE A 5 -1.07 13.52 2.15
C ILE A 5 -0.35 12.74 3.24
N SER A 6 -0.12 11.45 3.01
CA SER A 6 0.60 10.59 3.96
C SER A 6 1.31 9.43 3.28
N LEU A 7 2.31 8.87 3.96
CA LEU A 7 2.85 7.55 3.63
C LEU A 7 2.00 6.49 4.34
N ASP A 8 1.35 5.61 3.59
CA ASP A 8 0.41 4.62 4.15
C ASP A 8 1.04 3.24 4.32
N LYS A 9 2.10 2.93 3.57
CA LYS A 9 2.85 1.68 3.74
C LYS A 9 4.30 1.84 3.34
N LEU A 10 5.19 1.24 4.12
CA LEU A 10 6.60 1.03 3.79
C LEU A 10 6.92 -0.46 3.88
N SER A 11 7.80 -0.93 2.99
CA SER A 11 8.36 -2.29 3.02
C SER A 11 9.86 -2.21 2.78
N PHE A 12 10.63 -2.75 3.71
CA PHE A 12 12.07 -2.82 3.61
C PHE A 12 12.54 -4.26 3.68
N VAL A 13 13.66 -4.52 3.02
CA VAL A 13 14.40 -5.78 3.11
C VAL A 13 15.83 -5.49 3.52
N GLY A 14 16.48 -6.44 4.20
CA GLY A 14 17.89 -6.33 4.54
C GLY A 14 18.45 -7.63 5.09
N PHE A 15 19.77 -7.66 5.25
CA PHE A 15 20.46 -8.78 5.87
C PHE A 15 20.65 -8.52 7.36
N LEU A 16 20.51 -9.55 8.18
CA LEU A 16 20.83 -9.43 9.59
C LEU A 16 22.37 -9.46 9.77
N PRO A 17 22.90 -8.82 10.83
CA PRO A 17 24.31 -8.94 11.20
C PRO A 17 24.63 -10.38 11.59
N LYS A 18 25.87 -10.83 11.36
CA LYS A 18 26.30 -12.22 11.66
C LYS A 18 26.07 -12.62 13.12
N PHE A 19 26.11 -11.67 14.06
CA PHE A 19 25.95 -11.91 15.48
C PHE A 19 24.50 -11.82 15.98
N LYS A 20 23.59 -11.20 15.23
CA LYS A 20 22.18 -11.08 15.62
C LYS A 20 21.36 -12.07 14.80
N LYS A 21 20.81 -13.07 15.47
CA LYS A 21 20.02 -14.12 14.82
C LYS A 21 18.57 -13.69 14.76
N VAL A 22 17.84 -14.20 13.77
CA VAL A 22 16.36 -14.12 13.71
C VAL A 22 15.73 -14.41 15.07
N VAL A 23 16.22 -15.46 15.74
CA VAL A 23 15.78 -15.91 17.06
C VAL A 23 15.84 -14.81 18.13
N ASP A 24 16.79 -13.87 18.05
CA ASP A 24 16.90 -12.79 19.04
C ASP A 24 15.76 -11.79 18.90
N ILE A 25 15.43 -11.41 17.65
CA ILE A 25 14.30 -10.53 17.34
C ILE A 25 12.99 -11.19 17.76
N GLU A 26 12.82 -12.47 17.46
CA GLU A 26 11.61 -13.20 17.84
C GLU A 26 11.42 -13.27 19.36
N LYS A 27 12.49 -13.58 20.10
CA LYS A 27 12.44 -13.62 21.57
C LYS A 27 12.09 -12.26 22.15
N GLU A 28 12.63 -11.17 21.60
CA GLU A 28 12.28 -9.82 22.00
C GLU A 28 10.80 -9.53 21.76
N LEU A 29 10.28 -9.85 20.57
CA LEU A 29 8.86 -9.64 20.22
C LEU A 29 7.90 -10.49 21.05
N MET A 30 8.26 -11.75 21.34
CA MET A 30 7.51 -12.63 22.24
C MET A 30 7.51 -12.10 23.67
N ARG A 31 8.67 -11.66 24.18
CA ARG A 31 8.78 -11.10 25.54
C ARG A 31 7.94 -9.83 25.72
N MET A 32 7.73 -9.08 24.65
CA MET A 32 6.91 -7.86 24.65
C MET A 32 5.43 -8.14 24.35
N ASP A 33 5.02 -9.39 24.18
CA ASP A 33 3.66 -9.81 23.83
C ASP A 33 3.08 -9.08 22.60
N LEU A 34 3.92 -8.82 21.60
CA LEU A 34 3.54 -8.02 20.42
C LEU A 34 2.98 -8.84 19.26
N ILE A 35 3.19 -10.15 19.25
CA ILE A 35 2.83 -11.04 18.13
C ILE A 35 1.35 -11.41 18.24
N VAL A 36 0.57 -11.09 17.21
CA VAL A 36 -0.86 -11.46 17.14
C VAL A 36 -1.11 -12.68 16.24
N GLU A 37 -0.23 -12.91 15.26
CA GLU A 37 -0.41 -13.99 14.30
C GLU A 37 0.95 -14.43 13.75
N GLN A 38 1.13 -15.75 13.62
CA GLN A 38 2.25 -16.35 12.88
C GLN A 38 1.70 -17.16 11.71
N THR A 39 2.21 -16.89 10.50
CA THR A 39 1.76 -17.56 9.27
C THR A 39 2.97 -18.16 8.55
N TRP A 40 2.89 -19.45 8.19
CA TRP A 40 3.89 -20.10 7.33
C TRP A 40 3.74 -19.62 5.89
N LEU A 41 4.88 -19.35 5.25
CA LEU A 41 4.95 -18.82 3.90
C LEU A 41 5.54 -19.86 2.93
N ARG A 42 5.37 -19.60 1.64
CA ARG A 42 6.10 -20.33 0.59
C ARG A 42 7.46 -19.67 0.39
N TYR A 43 8.43 -20.48 -0.08
CA TYR A 43 9.75 -20.02 -0.53
C TYR A 43 9.65 -18.69 -1.33
N PRO A 44 10.54 -17.71 -1.12
CA PRO A 44 11.80 -17.78 -0.37
C PRO A 44 11.71 -17.41 1.12
N TYR A 45 10.54 -17.05 1.64
CA TYR A 45 10.34 -16.76 3.05
C TYR A 45 9.70 -17.96 3.74
N LYS A 46 10.09 -18.19 5.00
CA LYS A 46 9.64 -19.35 5.77
C LYS A 46 8.34 -19.08 6.51
N TYR A 47 8.26 -17.92 7.16
CA TYR A 47 7.06 -17.48 7.88
C TYR A 47 7.07 -15.96 8.05
N GLN A 48 5.93 -15.44 8.49
CA GLN A 48 5.76 -14.06 8.92
C GLN A 48 5.12 -13.98 10.30
N LEU A 49 5.43 -12.91 11.01
CA LEU A 49 4.80 -12.49 12.25
C LEU A 49 4.05 -11.19 11.99
N LYS A 50 2.77 -11.17 12.31
CA LYS A 50 1.97 -9.94 12.36
C LYS A 50 1.98 -9.43 13.79
N LEU A 51 2.23 -8.14 13.95
CA LEU A 51 2.25 -7.47 15.24
C LEU A 51 0.91 -6.80 15.54
N ILE A 52 0.69 -6.45 16.80
CA ILE A 52 -0.54 -5.84 17.31
C ILE A 52 -0.94 -4.54 16.61
N ASP A 53 0.03 -3.79 16.10
CA ASP A 53 -0.17 -2.53 15.37
C ASP A 53 -0.27 -2.71 13.85
N GLY A 54 -0.32 -3.96 13.39
CA GLY A 54 -0.42 -4.33 11.99
C GLY A 54 0.91 -4.35 11.23
N ALA A 55 2.05 -4.09 11.87
CA ALA A 55 3.35 -4.34 11.27
C ALA A 55 3.54 -5.84 10.97
N VAL A 56 4.32 -6.15 9.92
CA VAL A 56 4.57 -7.52 9.48
C VAL A 56 6.06 -7.75 9.33
N PHE A 57 6.58 -8.75 10.01
CA PHE A 57 7.98 -9.17 9.96
C PHE A 57 8.02 -10.51 9.23
N GLN A 58 8.82 -10.63 8.17
CA GLN A 58 8.99 -11.89 7.43
C GLN A 58 10.44 -12.35 7.49
N PHE A 59 10.61 -13.65 7.72
CA PHE A 59 11.92 -14.26 7.89
C PHE A 59 12.20 -15.23 6.74
N ARG A 60 13.39 -15.08 6.16
CA ARG A 60 13.82 -15.89 5.02
C ARG A 60 13.95 -17.37 5.39
N ASP A 61 13.68 -18.24 4.43
CA ASP A 61 14.09 -19.63 4.52
C ASP A 61 15.64 -19.76 4.52
N GLN A 62 16.18 -20.70 5.30
CA GLN A 62 17.63 -20.91 5.38
C GLN A 62 18.21 -21.44 4.07
N CYS A 63 17.41 -22.12 3.25
CA CYS A 63 17.80 -22.64 1.95
C CYS A 63 17.82 -21.56 0.86
N ALA A 64 17.18 -20.40 1.08
CA ALA A 64 17.15 -19.31 0.11
C ALA A 64 18.45 -18.50 0.16
N LYS A 65 19.42 -18.87 -0.66
CA LYS A 65 20.67 -18.11 -0.82
C LYS A 65 20.38 -16.79 -1.57
N ASP A 66 21.18 -15.75 -1.27
CA ASP A 66 21.18 -14.46 -1.96
C ASP A 66 19.87 -13.63 -1.89
N ILE A 67 18.90 -14.05 -1.08
CA ILE A 67 17.71 -13.26 -0.73
C ILE A 67 17.97 -12.58 0.62
N PRO A 68 17.52 -11.34 0.88
CA PRO A 68 17.63 -10.72 2.20
C PRO A 68 17.02 -11.57 3.32
N ASP A 69 17.69 -11.62 4.49
CA ASP A 69 17.28 -12.46 5.63
C ASP A 69 15.91 -12.06 6.20
N PHE A 70 15.58 -10.78 6.07
CA PHE A 70 14.50 -10.15 6.80
C PHE A 70 13.77 -9.14 5.92
N ARG A 71 12.43 -9.17 5.97
CA ARG A 71 11.56 -8.13 5.44
C ARG A 71 10.70 -7.58 6.56
N VAL A 72 10.53 -6.27 6.58
CA VAL A 72 9.59 -5.58 7.47
C VAL A 72 8.64 -4.71 6.67
N GLU A 73 7.35 -4.79 6.97
CA GLU A 73 6.31 -3.93 6.40
C GLU A 73 5.51 -3.25 7.50
N TRP A 74 5.23 -1.95 7.35
CA TRP A 74 4.42 -1.22 8.33
C TRP A 74 3.71 -0.01 7.71
N ASN A 75 2.68 0.49 8.38
CA ASN A 75 2.09 1.79 8.10
C ASN A 75 2.70 2.83 9.07
N PRO A 76 3.46 3.84 8.59
CA PRO A 76 4.09 4.84 9.45
C PRO A 76 3.13 5.65 10.33
N ASN A 77 1.85 5.72 9.96
CA ASN A 77 0.82 6.44 10.71
C ASN A 77 0.20 5.60 11.83
N LYS A 78 0.35 4.26 11.79
CA LYS A 78 -0.29 3.33 12.74
C LYS A 78 0.69 2.56 13.60
N ALA A 79 1.82 2.13 13.02
CA ALA A 79 2.78 1.28 13.70
C ALA A 79 3.59 2.06 14.74
N ARG A 80 3.54 1.59 15.98
CA ARG A 80 4.14 2.21 17.17
C ARG A 80 4.65 1.17 18.19
N ALA A 81 4.31 -0.11 18.02
CA ALA A 81 4.66 -1.18 18.95
C ALA A 81 6.16 -1.45 19.00
N VAL A 82 6.84 -1.23 17.87
CA VAL A 82 8.30 -1.36 17.74
C VAL A 82 8.87 -0.09 17.14
N ASN A 83 10.04 0.32 17.63
CA ASN A 83 10.80 1.41 16.99
C ASN A 83 11.35 0.93 15.64
N MET A 84 10.67 1.28 14.55
CA MET A 84 11.06 0.86 13.20
C MET A 84 12.42 1.41 12.78
N LEU A 85 12.83 2.59 13.22
CA LEU A 85 14.17 3.12 12.92
C LEU A 85 15.25 2.23 13.54
N ALA A 86 15.06 1.83 14.79
CA ALA A 86 15.97 0.89 15.45
C ALA A 86 16.01 -0.48 14.74
N VAL A 87 14.87 -0.95 14.21
CA VAL A 87 14.84 -2.18 13.37
C VAL A 87 15.64 -1.99 12.09
N MET A 88 15.51 -0.84 11.43
CA MET A 88 16.24 -0.51 10.22
C MET A 88 17.75 -0.41 10.45
N ASP A 89 18.18 0.16 11.58
CA ASP A 89 19.59 0.29 11.97
C ASP A 89 20.28 -1.06 12.19
N LEU A 90 19.51 -2.11 12.49
CA LEU A 90 20.04 -3.47 12.59
C LEU A 90 20.34 -4.09 11.23
N LEU A 91 19.71 -3.63 10.15
CA LEU A 91 19.82 -4.26 8.84
C LEU A 91 21.09 -3.80 8.13
N ARG A 92 21.86 -4.77 7.63
CA ARG A 92 22.88 -4.54 6.61
C ARG A 92 22.21 -4.41 5.25
N GLU A 93 22.64 -3.40 4.50
CA GLU A 93 22.12 -3.09 3.16
C GLU A 93 20.58 -2.95 3.14
N PRO A 94 20.00 -2.09 3.99
CA PRO A 94 18.57 -1.89 4.00
C PRO A 94 18.11 -1.30 2.67
N LYS A 95 17.11 -1.92 2.04
CA LYS A 95 16.54 -1.48 0.77
C LYS A 95 15.04 -1.31 0.90
N CYS A 96 14.55 -0.12 0.58
CA CYS A 96 13.11 0.10 0.40
C CYS A 96 12.64 -0.65 -0.84
N THR A 97 11.64 -1.52 -0.67
CA THR A 97 11.07 -2.32 -1.78
C THR A 97 9.65 -1.91 -2.13
N ARG A 98 8.97 -1.19 -1.24
CA ARG A 98 7.65 -0.60 -1.49
C ARG A 98 7.43 0.65 -0.66
N ALA A 99 6.83 1.67 -1.27
CA ALA A 99 6.31 2.83 -0.59
C ALA A 99 4.93 3.18 -1.15
N ASP A 100 3.93 3.32 -0.28
CA ASP A 100 2.57 3.68 -0.67
C ASP A 100 2.32 5.14 -0.24
N VAL A 101 2.11 6.02 -1.22
CA VAL A 101 1.75 7.43 -1.00
C VAL A 101 0.25 7.58 -1.13
N ALA A 102 -0.42 8.09 -0.11
CA ALA A 102 -1.86 8.29 -0.07
C ALA A 102 -2.22 9.78 -0.06
N VAL A 103 -3.25 10.13 -0.82
CA VAL A 103 -3.92 11.42 -0.79
C VAL A 103 -5.39 11.19 -0.45
N ASP A 104 -5.82 11.74 0.68
CA ASP A 104 -7.19 11.68 1.16
C ASP A 104 -7.95 12.95 0.78
N TYR A 105 -9.10 12.79 0.15
CA TYR A 105 -10.03 13.87 -0.17
C TYR A 105 -11.32 13.69 0.64
N ILE A 106 -11.45 14.46 1.72
CA ILE A 106 -12.66 14.46 2.55
C ILE A 106 -13.74 15.33 1.91
N GLY A 107 -14.92 14.75 1.75
CA GLY A 107 -16.06 15.29 1.01
C GLY A 107 -16.09 14.92 -0.47
N LEU A 108 -15.13 14.16 -0.99
CA LEU A 108 -15.11 13.72 -2.39
C LEU A 108 -15.75 12.35 -2.54
N GLN A 109 -16.77 12.23 -3.39
CA GLN A 109 -17.40 10.97 -3.74
C GLN A 109 -16.76 10.37 -4.99
N ILE A 110 -16.14 9.19 -4.86
CA ILE A 110 -15.38 8.54 -5.94
C ILE A 110 -16.22 8.33 -7.22
N SER A 111 -17.52 8.04 -7.08
CA SER A 111 -18.41 7.71 -8.20
C SER A 111 -18.80 8.90 -9.08
N GLU A 112 -18.54 10.13 -8.64
CA GLU A 112 -18.78 11.34 -9.44
C GLU A 112 -17.67 11.59 -10.47
N TRP A 113 -16.59 10.80 -10.41
CA TRP A 113 -15.38 11.03 -11.18
C TRP A 113 -14.98 9.80 -11.99
N TYR A 114 -14.48 10.06 -13.18
CA TYR A 114 -13.83 9.06 -14.01
C TYR A 114 -12.31 9.22 -13.90
N TRP A 115 -11.66 8.13 -13.47
CA TRP A 115 -10.22 8.06 -13.20
C TRP A 115 -9.53 7.26 -14.30
N GLN A 116 -8.50 7.86 -14.90
CA GLN A 116 -7.81 7.31 -16.06
C GLN A 116 -6.30 7.46 -15.96
N LYS A 117 -5.58 6.40 -16.35
CA LYS A 117 -4.14 6.43 -16.60
C LYS A 117 -3.90 5.69 -17.90
N PHE A 118 -3.28 6.35 -18.88
CA PHE A 118 -3.07 5.75 -20.20
C PHE A 118 -2.00 4.65 -20.14
N GLY A 119 -2.14 3.66 -21.04
CA GLY A 119 -1.17 2.57 -21.20
C GLY A 119 -1.11 1.56 -20.04
N VAL A 120 -2.11 1.54 -19.15
CA VAL A 120 -2.19 0.55 -18.06
C VAL A 120 -3.53 -0.15 -18.00
N GLU A 121 -3.51 -1.34 -17.42
CA GLU A 121 -4.71 -2.12 -17.12
C GLU A 121 -5.58 -1.40 -16.09
N ARG A 122 -6.91 -1.41 -16.31
CA ARG A 122 -7.89 -0.76 -15.44
C ARG A 122 -8.89 -1.79 -14.93
N VAL A 123 -9.01 -1.91 -13.61
CA VAL A 123 -9.94 -2.83 -12.95
C VAL A 123 -10.85 -2.03 -12.02
N GLU A 124 -12.16 -2.14 -12.20
CA GLU A 124 -13.15 -1.49 -11.34
C GLU A 124 -13.89 -2.50 -10.46
N PHE A 125 -14.20 -2.08 -9.25
CA PHE A 125 -15.13 -2.75 -8.35
C PHE A 125 -16.29 -1.80 -8.09
N ARG A 126 -17.50 -2.30 -8.33
CA ARG A 126 -18.74 -1.54 -8.19
C ARG A 126 -19.65 -2.20 -7.16
N SER A 127 -20.46 -1.36 -6.53
CA SER A 127 -21.51 -1.79 -5.61
C SER A 127 -22.61 -2.57 -6.33
N LYS A 128 -23.52 -3.18 -5.57
CA LYS A 128 -24.75 -3.76 -6.13
C LYS A 128 -25.59 -2.73 -6.91
N ASN A 129 -25.49 -1.45 -6.54
CA ASN A 129 -26.17 -0.33 -7.20
C ASN A 129 -25.30 0.29 -8.31
N GLN A 130 -24.25 -0.38 -8.77
CA GLN A 130 -23.34 0.06 -9.83
C GLN A 130 -22.49 1.32 -9.52
N ASN A 131 -22.50 1.79 -8.27
CA ASN A 131 -21.63 2.89 -7.85
C ASN A 131 -20.17 2.41 -7.80
N LEU A 132 -19.26 3.22 -8.32
CA LEU A 132 -17.82 2.92 -8.24
C LEU A 132 -17.38 2.90 -6.77
N GLU A 133 -16.68 1.86 -6.35
CA GLU A 133 -16.15 1.73 -4.98
C GLU A 133 -14.63 1.70 -4.97
N THR A 134 -14.03 1.06 -5.97
CA THR A 134 -12.58 0.97 -6.11
C THR A 134 -12.22 0.90 -7.58
N VAL A 135 -11.11 1.55 -7.95
CA VAL A 135 -10.46 1.37 -9.24
C VAL A 135 -8.97 1.16 -9.04
N TYR A 136 -8.43 0.16 -9.72
CA TYR A 136 -7.01 -0.09 -9.85
C TYR A 136 -6.55 0.29 -11.26
N LEU A 137 -5.47 1.07 -11.33
CA LEU A 137 -4.82 1.49 -12.55
C LEU A 137 -3.38 0.97 -12.53
N GLY A 138 -3.10 -0.06 -13.33
CA GLY A 138 -1.86 -0.83 -13.34
C GLY A 138 -1.96 -2.14 -12.57
N ARG A 139 -1.00 -3.03 -12.84
CA ARG A 139 -0.90 -4.33 -12.17
C ARG A 139 -0.22 -4.21 -10.81
N ASN A 140 -0.57 -5.07 -9.87
CA ASN A 140 0.07 -5.12 -8.55
C ASN A 140 1.60 -5.41 -8.60
N THR A 141 2.10 -6.00 -9.69
CA THR A 141 3.53 -6.28 -9.91
C THR A 141 4.29 -5.17 -10.63
N SER A 142 3.59 -4.13 -11.09
CA SER A 142 4.19 -2.98 -11.76
C SER A 142 4.92 -2.06 -10.77
N ASN A 143 5.78 -1.19 -11.30
CA ASN A 143 6.53 -0.24 -10.48
C ASN A 143 5.64 0.84 -9.89
N VAL A 144 4.56 1.20 -10.59
CA VAL A 144 3.54 2.15 -10.12
C VAL A 144 2.15 1.59 -10.40
N MET A 145 1.42 1.31 -9.34
CA MET A 145 -0.02 1.03 -9.38
C MET A 145 -0.76 2.13 -8.62
N ILE A 146 -1.81 2.68 -9.22
CA ILE A 146 -2.69 3.64 -8.53
C ILE A 146 -3.96 2.93 -8.10
N ARG A 147 -4.35 3.11 -6.85
CA ARG A 147 -5.62 2.63 -6.28
C ARG A 147 -6.45 3.84 -5.89
N ILE A 148 -7.67 3.94 -6.38
CA ILE A 148 -8.63 4.96 -5.91
C ILE A 148 -9.82 4.22 -5.32
N TYR A 149 -10.21 4.56 -4.08
CA TYR A 149 -11.29 3.85 -3.40
C TYR A 149 -12.03 4.73 -2.39
N ASP A 150 -13.27 4.32 -2.08
CA ASP A 150 -14.06 4.88 -0.99
C ASP A 150 -13.46 4.46 0.36
N LYS A 151 -12.77 5.39 1.00
CA LYS A 151 -12.06 5.18 2.26
C LYS A 151 -12.99 5.19 3.46
N ALA A 152 -14.08 5.96 3.41
CA ALA A 152 -15.12 5.93 4.45
C ALA A 152 -15.74 4.53 4.51
N LYS A 153 -16.08 3.97 3.35
CA LYS A 153 -16.61 2.61 3.25
C LYS A 153 -15.58 1.55 3.70
N GLU A 154 -14.31 1.68 3.32
CA GLU A 154 -13.26 0.75 3.74
C GLU A 154 -13.04 0.75 5.27
N GLN A 155 -13.08 1.92 5.91
CA GLN A 155 -13.00 2.07 7.36
C GLN A 155 -14.33 1.74 8.07
N LYS A 156 -15.41 1.44 7.33
CA LYS A 156 -16.77 1.22 7.86
C LYS A 156 -17.25 2.39 8.73
N THR A 157 -16.93 3.61 8.34
CA THR A 157 -17.37 4.84 9.03
C THR A 157 -18.15 5.76 8.08
N LEU A 158 -19.09 6.53 8.64
CA LEU A 158 -19.84 7.56 7.93
C LEU A 158 -19.59 8.96 8.50
N GLU A 159 -18.76 9.08 9.54
CA GLU A 159 -18.60 10.30 10.33
C GLU A 159 -18.09 11.48 9.50
N ASN A 160 -17.27 11.21 8.49
CA ASN A 160 -16.65 12.23 7.65
C ASN A 160 -17.38 12.48 6.32
N GLY A 161 -18.56 11.87 6.11
CA GLY A 161 -19.25 11.87 4.83
C GLY A 161 -18.45 11.15 3.72
N PRO A 162 -18.62 11.52 2.44
CA PRO A 162 -17.86 10.94 1.34
C PRO A 162 -16.35 11.13 1.56
N TRP A 163 -15.56 10.07 1.41
CA TRP A 163 -14.12 10.13 1.56
C TRP A 163 -13.46 9.26 0.50
N THR A 164 -12.80 9.89 -0.46
CA THR A 164 -12.03 9.19 -1.49
C THR A 164 -10.55 9.22 -1.14
N ARG A 165 -9.88 8.07 -1.18
CA ARG A 165 -8.41 7.99 -1.13
C ARG A 165 -7.86 7.62 -2.50
N ILE A 166 -6.85 8.36 -2.93
CA ILE A 166 -6.00 8.04 -4.08
C ILE A 166 -4.66 7.57 -3.52
N GLU A 167 -4.19 6.40 -3.92
CA GLU A 167 -2.99 5.79 -3.37
C GLU A 167 -2.07 5.31 -4.51
N ALA A 168 -0.85 5.82 -4.55
CA ALA A 168 0.19 5.33 -5.44
C ALA A 168 1.08 4.32 -4.71
N VAL A 169 1.09 3.10 -5.22
CA VAL A 169 1.88 1.98 -4.73
C VAL A 169 3.16 1.90 -5.55
N LEU A 170 4.27 2.36 -4.97
CA LEU A 170 5.57 2.49 -5.62
C LEU A 170 6.47 1.29 -5.30
N ARG A 171 7.18 0.79 -6.31
CA ARG A 171 8.15 -0.30 -6.20
C ARG A 171 9.37 -0.02 -7.07
N ARG A 172 10.49 -0.66 -6.73
CA ARG A 172 11.75 -0.61 -7.49
C ARG A 172 12.17 0.86 -7.76
N GLU A 173 12.51 1.20 -9.00
CA GLU A 173 12.95 2.53 -9.42
C GLU A 173 11.89 3.63 -9.29
N ALA A 174 10.61 3.28 -9.16
CA ALA A 174 9.56 4.27 -8.94
C ALA A 174 9.52 4.81 -7.52
N ILE A 175 10.28 4.22 -6.58
CA ILE A 175 10.46 4.76 -5.24
C ILE A 175 11.49 5.90 -5.35
N ASN A 176 11.00 7.08 -5.73
CA ASN A 176 11.80 8.30 -5.85
C ASN A 176 11.09 9.43 -5.09
N PRO A 177 11.69 9.96 -4.00
CA PRO A 177 11.10 11.07 -3.23
C PRO A 177 10.91 12.36 -4.03
N GLU A 178 11.64 12.54 -5.14
CA GLU A 178 11.59 13.74 -5.97
C GLU A 178 10.53 13.66 -7.08
N SER A 179 9.91 12.49 -7.28
CA SER A 179 8.90 12.32 -8.33
C SER A 179 7.48 12.43 -7.78
N ASN A 180 6.57 13.03 -8.55
CA ASN A 180 5.15 12.97 -8.26
C ASN A 180 4.56 11.70 -8.90
N PRO A 181 4.14 10.71 -8.10
CA PRO A 181 3.67 9.44 -8.65
C PRO A 181 2.30 9.54 -9.33
N PHE A 182 1.62 10.69 -9.23
CA PHE A 182 0.29 10.93 -9.79
C PHE A 182 0.32 11.75 -11.10
N ASP A 183 1.48 12.14 -11.63
CA ASP A 183 1.56 13.00 -12.83
C ASP A 183 0.83 12.47 -14.07
N THR A 184 0.74 11.15 -14.17
CA THR A 184 0.08 10.45 -15.28
C THR A 184 -1.41 10.17 -15.04
N LEU A 185 -1.92 10.47 -13.84
CA LEU A 185 -3.33 10.32 -13.50
C LEU A 185 -4.14 11.48 -14.09
N LYS A 186 -5.20 11.14 -14.83
CA LYS A 186 -6.18 12.09 -15.34
C LYS A 186 -7.53 11.82 -14.68
N VAL A 187 -8.25 12.90 -14.38
CA VAL A 187 -9.51 12.87 -13.62
C VAL A 187 -10.53 13.72 -14.36
N TYR A 188 -11.71 13.16 -14.60
CA TYR A 188 -12.80 13.82 -15.33
C TYR A 188 -14.06 13.79 -14.49
N LYS A 189 -14.75 14.93 -14.35
CA LYS A 189 -16.05 14.96 -13.68
C LYS A 189 -17.10 14.33 -14.58
N ILE A 190 -17.89 13.40 -14.04
CA ILE A 190 -19.02 12.81 -14.77
C ILE A 190 -20.18 13.80 -14.73
N PRO A 191 -20.78 14.17 -15.88
CA PRO A 191 -21.96 15.05 -15.90
C PRO A 191 -23.15 14.42 -15.16
N GLU A 192 -24.01 15.24 -14.55
CA GLU A 192 -25.20 14.79 -13.80
C GLU A 192 -26.17 13.93 -14.63
N ASN A 193 -26.23 14.17 -15.94
CA ASN A 193 -27.05 13.39 -16.88
C ASN A 193 -26.35 12.10 -17.37
N GLY A 194 -25.24 11.72 -16.73
CA GLY A 194 -24.32 10.68 -17.17
C GLY A 194 -23.50 11.10 -18.40
N LEU A 195 -22.54 10.26 -18.77
CA LEU A 195 -21.85 10.38 -20.06
C LEU A 195 -22.87 10.03 -21.16
N LYS A 196 -23.15 10.97 -22.09
CA LYS A 196 -23.95 10.64 -23.28
C LYS A 196 -23.23 9.52 -24.03
N GLN A 197 -23.98 8.67 -24.73
CA GLN A 197 -23.41 7.50 -25.42
C GLN A 197 -22.27 7.89 -26.38
N ARG A 198 -22.31 9.09 -26.97
CA ARG A 198 -21.24 9.69 -27.78
C ARG A 198 -20.00 10.10 -26.96
N ASP A 199 -20.18 10.65 -25.76
CA ASP A 199 -19.09 11.07 -24.88
C ASP A 199 -18.37 9.88 -24.23
N LYS A 200 -19.08 8.74 -24.08
CA LYS A 200 -18.45 7.46 -23.73
C LYS A 200 -17.40 7.10 -24.77
N VAL A 201 -17.70 7.22 -26.06
CA VAL A 201 -16.76 6.90 -27.14
C VAL A 201 -15.51 7.78 -27.05
N THR A 202 -15.64 9.08 -26.84
CA THR A 202 -14.48 10.00 -26.80
C THR A 202 -13.55 9.83 -25.61
N LEU A 203 -14.01 9.30 -24.47
CA LEU A 203 -13.14 9.04 -23.31
C LEU A 203 -12.33 7.74 -23.42
N PHE A 204 -12.66 6.86 -24.37
CA PHE A 204 -12.02 5.56 -24.56
C PHE A 204 -11.12 5.48 -25.81
N TYR A 205 -10.87 6.61 -26.49
CA TYR A 205 -9.90 6.72 -27.59
C TYR A 205 -8.76 7.68 -27.25
#